data_AF-A0A7S3B1D0-F1
#
_entry.id   AF-A0A7S3B1D0-F1
#
_cell.length_a   1.000
_cell.length_b   1.000
_cell.length_c   1.000
_cell.angle_alpha   90.00
_cell.angle_beta   90.00
_cell.angle_gamma   90.00
#
_symmetry.space_group_name_H-M   'P 1'
#
loop_
_entity.id
_entity.type
_entity.pdbx_description
1 polymer ?
#
loop_
_entity_poly.entity_id
_entity_poly.type
_entity_poly.pdbx_seq_one_letter_code
_entity_poly.pdbx_strand_id
1 'polypeptide(L)'
;QAYHDAAHLAIGPQYGANPLSMSFVTGLGERYPRNPTCEVCLADDVKDPYPGIPVFGVFAHLSNGHPFYTIANHDANNFPYIMYSSEDRPVLTRFIDHKQIIPQAEFTISTMSHTLVAVGLLAKRRNRLRVQNATLVLDDGSTWGSVRLGLAQPYTLPTASCTWIFDETSLNTLGVGASCGSGE
;
A
#
# COMPACT_ATOMS: atom_id res chain seq x y z
N GLN A 1 16.80 5.00 7.03
CA GLN A 1 15.76 4.44 7.93
C GLN A 1 14.59 5.39 8.11
N ALA A 2 14.80 6.65 8.54
CA ALA A 2 13.74 7.62 8.85
C ALA A 2 12.61 7.73 7.81
N TYR A 3 12.92 7.79 6.51
CA TYR A 3 11.88 7.89 5.46
C TYR A 3 10.99 6.66 5.36
N HIS A 4 11.53 5.48 5.65
CA HIS A 4 10.75 4.23 5.64
C HIS A 4 9.77 4.20 6.82
N ASP A 5 10.24 4.61 8.00
CA ASP A 5 9.41 4.66 9.20
C ASP A 5 8.33 5.74 9.04
N ALA A 6 8.67 6.89 8.45
CA ALA A 6 7.70 7.91 8.07
C ALA A 6 6.66 7.39 7.05
N ALA A 7 7.08 6.63 6.03
CA ALA A 7 6.16 6.02 5.07
C ALA A 7 5.23 5.00 5.76
N HIS A 8 5.75 4.21 6.69
CA HIS A 8 4.95 3.27 7.48
C HIS A 8 3.93 3.97 8.38
N LEU A 9 4.33 5.08 9.03
CA LEU A 9 3.43 5.90 9.84
C LEU A 9 2.38 6.63 8.99
N ALA A 10 2.74 7.11 7.82
CA ALA A 10 1.83 7.80 6.91
C ALA A 10 0.77 6.86 6.33
N ILE A 11 1.14 5.62 6.04
CA ILE A 11 0.22 4.66 5.41
C ILE A 11 -0.71 3.98 6.42
N GLY A 12 -0.27 3.79 7.68
CA GLY A 12 -1.05 3.09 8.70
C GLY A 12 -2.52 3.57 8.80
N PRO A 13 -2.77 4.89 8.98
CA PRO A 13 -4.12 5.42 9.07
C PRO A 13 -4.99 5.17 7.82
N GLN A 14 -4.39 5.11 6.63
CA GLN A 14 -5.10 4.81 5.38
C GLN A 14 -5.57 3.35 5.30
N TYR A 15 -4.90 2.43 6.01
CA TYR A 15 -5.14 0.98 5.94
C TYR A 15 -5.75 0.42 7.24
N GLY A 16 -6.39 1.26 8.05
CA GLY A 16 -7.15 0.82 9.23
C GLY A 16 -6.48 1.03 10.58
N ALA A 17 -5.25 1.55 10.64
CA ALA A 17 -4.64 2.00 11.90
C ALA A 17 -5.18 3.39 12.29
N ASN A 18 -6.51 3.49 12.41
CA ASN A 18 -7.24 4.69 12.80
C ASN A 18 -8.35 4.33 13.80
N PRO A 19 -8.93 5.33 14.51
CA PRO A 19 -9.97 5.09 15.52
C PRO A 19 -11.25 4.42 14.99
N LEU A 20 -11.46 4.45 13.67
CA LEU A 20 -12.62 3.83 13.02
C LEU A 20 -12.38 2.37 12.66
N SER A 21 -11.14 1.88 12.77
CA SER A 21 -10.71 0.55 12.34
C SER A 21 -11.19 0.23 10.92
N MET A 22 -11.02 1.20 10.02
CA MET A 22 -11.53 1.18 8.65
C MET A 22 -10.42 1.54 7.66
N SER A 23 -10.30 0.80 6.57
CA SER A 23 -9.46 1.18 5.44
C SER A 23 -10.13 2.32 4.68
N PHE A 24 -9.36 3.30 4.23
CA PHE A 24 -9.81 4.37 3.33
C PHE A 24 -9.46 4.07 1.86
N VAL A 25 -9.07 2.83 1.57
CA VAL A 25 -8.87 2.32 0.20
C VAL A 25 -10.01 1.38 -0.16
N THR A 26 -10.73 1.67 -1.25
CA THR A 26 -11.85 0.86 -1.71
C THR A 26 -11.42 -0.59 -1.97
N GLY A 27 -12.29 -1.54 -1.61
CA GLY A 27 -12.06 -2.97 -1.84
C GLY A 27 -10.90 -3.60 -1.05
N LEU A 28 -10.32 -2.87 -0.08
CA LEU A 28 -9.18 -3.36 0.71
C LEU A 28 -9.50 -3.33 2.20
N GLY A 29 -9.32 -4.48 2.87
CA GLY A 29 -9.68 -4.67 4.28
C GLY A 29 -11.12 -5.12 4.47
N GLU A 30 -11.50 -5.40 5.72
CA GLU A 30 -12.87 -5.85 6.06
C GLU A 30 -13.89 -4.69 5.99
N ARG A 31 -13.45 -3.49 6.39
CA ARG A 31 -14.24 -2.25 6.35
C ARG A 31 -13.54 -1.27 5.43
N TYR A 32 -14.21 -0.87 4.35
CA TYR A 32 -13.73 0.07 3.34
C TYR A 32 -14.88 0.94 2.81
N PRO A 33 -14.61 2.08 2.15
CA PRO A 33 -15.65 2.95 1.62
C PRO A 33 -16.33 2.27 0.44
N ARG A 34 -17.66 2.19 0.47
CA ARG A 34 -18.48 1.58 -0.59
C ARG A 34 -19.12 2.62 -1.49
N ASN A 35 -19.18 3.87 -1.07
CA ASN A 35 -19.85 4.94 -1.80
C ASN A 35 -18.92 6.12 -2.12
N PRO A 36 -17.79 5.91 -2.84
CA PRO A 36 -16.93 7.02 -3.25
C PRO A 36 -17.65 7.98 -4.20
N THR A 37 -17.24 9.24 -4.21
CA THR A 37 -17.75 10.24 -5.16
C THR A 37 -17.13 9.98 -6.53
N CYS A 38 -17.81 9.19 -7.37
CA CYS A 38 -17.33 8.75 -8.67
C CYS A 38 -18.52 8.65 -9.64
N GLU A 39 -18.61 9.52 -10.64
CA GLU A 39 -19.73 9.49 -11.60
C GLU A 39 -19.80 8.18 -12.38
N VAL A 40 -18.65 7.64 -12.78
CA VAL A 40 -18.56 6.36 -13.51
C VAL A 40 -19.06 5.20 -12.64
N CYS A 41 -18.75 5.23 -11.34
CA CYS A 41 -19.16 4.23 -10.36
C CYS A 41 -20.63 4.39 -9.92
N LEU A 42 -21.32 5.42 -10.41
CA LEU A 42 -22.76 5.61 -10.24
C LEU A 42 -23.54 5.19 -11.47
N ALA A 43 -22.86 5.09 -12.61
CA ALA A 43 -23.45 4.68 -13.87
C ALA A 43 -23.39 3.16 -14.06
N ASP A 44 -22.54 2.46 -13.30
CA ASP A 44 -22.50 1.01 -13.29
C ASP A 44 -23.48 0.45 -12.24
N ASP A 45 -24.18 -0.64 -12.58
CA ASP A 45 -25.02 -1.38 -11.64
C ASP A 45 -24.19 -2.28 -10.70
N VAL A 46 -22.90 -1.96 -10.51
CA VAL A 46 -21.99 -2.73 -9.69
C VAL A 46 -22.08 -2.25 -8.25
N LYS A 47 -22.38 -3.19 -7.35
CA LYS A 47 -22.58 -2.87 -5.92
C LYS A 47 -21.32 -2.38 -5.21
N ASP A 48 -20.16 -2.92 -5.58
CA ASP A 48 -18.88 -2.59 -4.97
C ASP A 48 -18.09 -1.63 -5.88
N PRO A 49 -17.47 -0.58 -5.32
CA PRO A 49 -16.68 0.35 -6.12
C PRO A 49 -15.42 -0.34 -6.64
N TYR A 50 -14.81 0.24 -7.68
CA TYR A 50 -13.50 -0.21 -8.17
C TYR A 50 -12.49 -0.28 -7.02
N PRO A 51 -11.78 -1.41 -6.85
CA PRO A 51 -10.84 -1.58 -5.76
C PRO A 51 -9.56 -0.75 -5.96
N GLY A 52 -8.90 -0.39 -4.86
CA GLY A 52 -7.61 0.29 -4.87
C GLY A 52 -7.66 1.81 -4.99
N ILE A 53 -8.84 2.43 -4.84
CA ILE A 53 -9.01 3.89 -4.88
C ILE A 53 -8.90 4.44 -3.44
N PRO A 54 -7.91 5.28 -3.13
CA PRO A 54 -7.79 5.95 -1.84
C PRO A 54 -8.68 7.20 -1.80
N VAL A 55 -9.66 7.20 -0.89
CA VAL A 55 -10.49 8.38 -0.63
C VAL A 55 -9.78 9.34 0.33
N PHE A 56 -10.23 10.60 0.40
CA PHE A 56 -9.69 11.59 1.33
C PHE A 56 -9.84 11.16 2.80
N GLY A 57 -10.97 10.53 3.15
CA GLY A 57 -11.22 10.01 4.48
C GLY A 57 -11.78 11.08 5.42
N VAL A 58 -11.22 11.17 6.63
CA VAL A 58 -11.74 12.06 7.67
C VAL A 58 -11.48 13.54 7.34
N PHE A 59 -12.45 14.40 7.63
CA PHE A 59 -12.31 15.86 7.47
C PHE A 59 -12.63 16.61 8.77
N ALA A 60 -11.84 17.62 9.12
CA ALA A 60 -11.97 18.36 10.38
C ALA A 60 -13.18 19.28 10.43
N HIS A 61 -13.46 19.97 9.33
CA HIS A 61 -14.50 20.99 9.25
C HIS A 61 -15.35 20.81 7.99
N LEU A 62 -16.59 20.39 8.18
CA LEU A 62 -17.59 20.37 7.11
C LEU A 62 -18.53 21.56 7.30
N SER A 63 -18.84 22.25 6.20
CA SER A 63 -19.72 23.43 6.24
C SER A 63 -21.14 23.03 6.64
N ASN A 64 -21.75 23.77 7.58
CA ASN A 64 -23.15 23.60 7.96
C ASN A 64 -24.13 24.12 6.91
N GLY A 65 -23.66 24.80 5.86
CA GLY A 65 -24.52 25.32 4.78
C GLY A 65 -25.02 24.25 3.81
N HIS A 66 -24.45 23.04 3.83
CA HIS A 66 -24.79 21.96 2.91
C HIS A 66 -25.50 20.81 3.65
N PRO A 67 -26.68 20.35 3.18
CA PRO A 67 -27.52 19.41 3.93
C PRO A 67 -26.84 18.06 4.18
N PHE A 68 -25.99 17.60 3.25
CA PHE A 68 -25.26 16.34 3.42
C PHE A 68 -24.10 16.47 4.41
N TYR A 69 -23.57 17.68 4.59
CA TYR A 69 -22.47 17.92 5.52
C TYR A 69 -22.99 18.07 6.95
N THR A 70 -24.20 18.63 7.11
CA THR A 70 -24.86 18.69 8.42
C THR A 70 -25.13 17.29 8.98
N ILE A 71 -25.40 16.29 8.13
CA ILE A 71 -25.60 14.89 8.55
C ILE A 71 -24.33 14.35 9.22
N ALA A 72 -23.14 14.66 8.69
CA ALA A 72 -21.86 14.28 9.29
C ALA A 72 -21.53 15.02 10.58
N ASN A 73 -22.05 16.23 10.72
CA ASN A 73 -21.91 17.03 11.94
C ASN A 73 -22.98 16.69 13.00
N HIS A 74 -24.04 15.96 12.64
CA HIS A 74 -25.18 15.71 13.54
C HIS A 74 -24.87 14.57 14.52
N ASP A 75 -25.04 14.81 15.82
CA ASP A 75 -24.74 13.83 16.88
C ASP A 75 -25.52 12.52 16.77
N ALA A 76 -26.72 12.55 16.20
CA ALA A 76 -27.54 11.36 16.00
C ALA A 76 -26.94 10.32 15.02
N ASN A 77 -26.11 10.75 14.08
CA ASN A 77 -25.58 9.85 13.02
C ASN A 77 -24.23 9.21 13.41
N ASN A 78 -23.92 9.24 14.70
CA ASN A 78 -22.56 9.43 15.13
C ASN A 78 -22.37 8.48 16.32
N PHE A 79 -21.63 7.38 16.12
CA PHE A 79 -21.46 6.30 17.09
C PHE A 79 -20.07 6.34 17.77
N PRO A 80 -19.97 6.13 19.11
CA PRO A 80 -21.07 6.03 20.06
C PRO A 80 -21.85 7.36 20.16
N TYR A 81 -23.13 7.27 20.48
CA TYR A 81 -23.98 8.44 20.65
C TYR A 81 -23.55 9.17 21.93
N ILE A 82 -22.84 10.28 21.78
CA ILE A 82 -22.50 11.15 22.92
C ILE A 82 -23.73 12.05 23.12
N MET A 83 -24.47 11.82 24.21
CA MET A 83 -25.74 12.51 24.51
C MET A 83 -25.59 14.02 24.74
N TYR A 84 -24.36 14.54 24.85
CA TYR A 84 -24.06 15.92 25.17
C TYR A 84 -23.43 16.62 23.97
N SER A 85 -24.21 17.45 23.27
CA SER A 85 -23.78 18.24 22.12
C SER A 85 -22.71 19.31 22.42
N SER A 86 -22.26 19.41 23.67
CA SER A 86 -21.20 20.33 24.10
C SER A 86 -19.80 19.74 24.01
N GLU A 87 -19.67 18.42 23.80
CA GLU A 87 -18.37 17.77 23.68
C GLU A 87 -17.97 17.61 22.21
N ASP A 88 -16.94 18.35 21.80
CA ASP A 88 -16.35 18.19 20.47
C ASP A 88 -15.82 16.76 20.29
N ARG A 89 -16.44 16.00 19.39
CA ARG A 89 -15.94 14.67 19.01
C ARG A 89 -14.53 14.77 18.45
N PRO A 90 -13.65 13.77 18.71
CA PRO A 90 -12.36 13.70 18.04
C PRO A 90 -12.55 13.76 16.53
N VAL A 91 -11.80 14.62 15.85
CA VAL A 91 -11.91 14.79 14.39
C VAL A 91 -11.80 13.44 13.68
N LEU A 92 -10.88 12.58 14.13
CA LEU A 92 -10.56 11.27 13.53
C LEU A 92 -11.69 10.24 13.52
N THR A 93 -12.81 10.48 14.21
CA THR A 93 -13.99 9.60 14.18
C THR A 93 -15.10 10.13 13.27
N ARG A 94 -14.93 11.30 12.64
CA ARG A 94 -15.94 11.97 11.83
C ARG A 94 -15.85 11.54 10.36
N PHE A 95 -16.15 10.28 10.06
CA PHE A 95 -16.24 9.79 8.67
C PHE A 95 -17.59 9.13 8.43
N ILE A 96 -18.24 9.51 7.34
CA ILE A 96 -19.47 8.88 6.87
C ILE A 96 -19.27 8.48 5.41
N ASP A 97 -19.48 7.20 5.12
CA ASP A 97 -19.38 6.62 3.78
C ASP A 97 -20.60 6.99 2.93
N HIS A 98 -20.62 8.24 2.46
CA HIS A 98 -21.69 8.75 1.61
C HIS A 98 -21.13 9.61 0.47
N LYS A 99 -21.48 9.25 -0.76
CA LYS A 99 -21.04 9.90 -2.01
C LYS A 99 -21.29 11.42 -2.14
N GLN A 100 -22.16 11.99 -1.31
CA GLN A 100 -22.51 13.42 -1.32
C GLN A 100 -21.69 14.23 -0.32
N ILE A 101 -20.90 13.55 0.53
CA ILE A 101 -19.94 14.17 1.43
C ILE A 101 -18.60 14.23 0.69
N ILE A 102 -18.56 15.09 -0.32
CA ILE A 102 -17.44 15.22 -1.27
C ILE A 102 -16.08 15.29 -0.55
N PRO A 103 -15.87 16.11 0.50
CA PRO A 103 -14.55 16.22 1.14
C PRO A 103 -14.05 14.93 1.82
N GLN A 104 -14.91 13.93 2.00
CA GLN A 104 -14.57 12.65 2.63
C GLN A 104 -14.51 11.50 1.62
N ALA A 105 -15.49 11.46 0.70
CA ALA A 105 -15.70 10.37 -0.25
C ALA A 105 -15.01 10.58 -1.61
N GLU A 106 -14.50 11.76 -1.88
CA GLU A 106 -13.76 12.07 -3.12
C GLU A 106 -12.33 11.49 -3.09
N PHE A 107 -11.78 11.33 -4.28
CA PHE A 107 -10.40 10.95 -4.53
C PHE A 107 -9.85 11.79 -5.68
N THR A 108 -8.54 11.93 -5.74
CA THR A 108 -7.86 12.61 -6.86
C THR A 108 -6.66 11.80 -7.31
N ILE A 109 -6.18 12.10 -8.53
CA ILE A 109 -4.93 11.53 -9.03
C ILE A 109 -3.76 11.82 -8.08
N SER A 110 -3.77 12.96 -7.39
CA SER A 110 -2.76 13.30 -6.40
C SER A 110 -2.77 12.33 -5.22
N THR A 111 -3.93 12.04 -4.63
CA THR A 111 -4.00 11.09 -3.50
C THR A 111 -3.67 9.66 -3.92
N MET A 112 -4.07 9.27 -5.13
CA MET A 112 -3.64 8.00 -5.73
C MET A 112 -2.11 7.94 -5.87
N SER A 113 -1.48 9.00 -6.38
CA SER A 113 -0.02 9.05 -6.58
C SER A 113 0.76 8.98 -5.26
N HIS A 114 0.31 9.68 -4.21
CA HIS A 114 0.95 9.62 -2.90
C HIS A 114 0.86 8.22 -2.30
N THR A 115 -0.30 7.59 -2.42
CA THR A 115 -0.52 6.23 -1.92
C THR A 115 0.35 5.23 -2.69
N LEU A 116 0.40 5.34 -4.03
CA LEU A 116 1.24 4.51 -4.88
C LEU A 116 2.72 4.60 -4.50
N VAL A 117 3.25 5.82 -4.31
CA VAL A 117 4.65 6.04 -3.92
C VAL A 117 4.93 5.44 -2.53
N ALA A 118 4.06 5.67 -1.55
CA ALA A 118 4.22 5.13 -0.21
C ALA A 118 4.20 3.59 -0.20
N VAL A 119 3.24 2.96 -0.88
CA VAL A 119 3.15 1.51 -1.03
C VAL A 119 4.38 0.97 -1.77
N GLY A 120 4.79 1.61 -2.87
CA GLY A 120 5.94 1.18 -3.67
C GLY A 120 7.26 1.19 -2.88
N LEU A 121 7.46 2.22 -2.04
CA LEU A 121 8.62 2.29 -1.14
C LEU A 121 8.64 1.13 -0.13
N LEU A 122 7.49 0.73 0.41
CA LEU A 122 7.38 -0.38 1.35
C LEU A 122 7.51 -1.75 0.64
N ALA A 123 6.96 -1.89 -0.56
CA ALA A 123 7.03 -3.12 -1.36
C ALA A 123 8.48 -3.48 -1.75
N LYS A 124 9.29 -2.49 -2.14
CA LYS A 124 10.68 -2.69 -2.60
C LYS A 124 11.56 -3.41 -1.56
N ARG A 125 11.26 -3.28 -0.26
CA ARG A 125 12.07 -3.88 0.81
C ARG A 125 11.85 -5.39 0.97
N ARG A 126 10.69 -5.93 0.57
CA ARG A 126 10.40 -7.38 0.68
C ARG A 126 11.15 -8.24 -0.34
N ASN A 127 11.64 -7.65 -1.43
CA ASN A 127 12.32 -8.40 -2.51
C ASN A 127 13.85 -8.44 -2.37
N ARG A 128 14.42 -8.10 -1.21
CA ARG A 128 15.82 -8.46 -0.90
C ARG A 128 15.90 -9.94 -0.49
N LEU A 129 15.49 -10.84 -1.39
CA LEU A 129 16.00 -12.20 -1.40
C LEU A 129 17.48 -12.11 -1.79
N ARG A 130 18.35 -11.99 -0.79
CA ARG A 130 19.77 -12.25 -0.99
C ARG A 130 19.89 -13.74 -1.24
N VAL A 131 19.99 -14.13 -2.50
CA VAL A 131 20.59 -15.42 -2.85
C VAL A 131 22.09 -15.27 -2.58
N GLN A 132 22.49 -15.45 -1.33
CA GLN A 132 23.88 -15.74 -1.00
C GLN A 132 24.02 -17.26 -1.08
N ASN A 133 24.69 -17.74 -2.12
CA ASN A 133 25.11 -19.13 -2.29
C ASN A 133 24.01 -20.17 -1.99
N ALA A 134 22.89 -20.13 -2.73
CA ALA A 134 21.88 -21.20 -2.87
C ALA A 134 21.77 -22.21 -1.69
N THR A 135 21.65 -21.69 -0.47
CA THR A 135 21.37 -22.46 0.74
C THR A 135 20.20 -21.78 1.40
N LEU A 136 19.05 -22.47 1.37
CA LEU A 136 17.86 -22.02 2.08
C LEU A 136 18.07 -22.40 3.56
N VAL A 137 18.26 -21.39 4.39
CA VAL A 137 18.34 -21.54 5.85
C VAL A 137 17.03 -21.02 6.44
N LEU A 138 16.42 -21.79 7.33
CA LEU A 138 15.23 -21.37 8.08
C LEU A 138 15.60 -20.42 9.23
N ASP A 139 14.61 -19.68 9.73
CA ASP A 139 14.78 -18.70 10.82
C ASP A 139 15.26 -19.32 12.15
N ASP A 140 15.16 -20.63 12.33
CA ASP A 140 15.67 -21.37 13.50
C ASP A 140 17.16 -21.75 13.38
N GLY A 141 17.83 -21.34 12.29
CA GLY A 141 19.21 -21.69 12.00
C GLY A 141 19.39 -23.10 11.43
N SER A 142 18.32 -23.87 11.23
CA SER A 142 18.39 -25.16 10.55
C SER A 142 18.45 -24.96 9.03
N THR A 143 19.39 -25.64 8.38
CA THR A 143 19.51 -25.67 6.92
C THR A 143 18.45 -26.59 6.32
N TRP A 144 17.58 -26.07 5.45
CA TRP A 144 16.53 -26.87 4.77
C TRP A 144 17.04 -27.65 3.55
N GLY A 145 18.32 -27.47 3.20
CA GLY A 145 18.99 -28.14 2.09
C GLY A 145 19.53 -27.15 1.06
N SER A 146 20.64 -27.53 0.41
CA SER A 146 21.18 -26.78 -0.71
C SER A 146 20.41 -27.12 -1.98
N VAL A 147 19.73 -26.15 -2.57
CA VAL A 147 19.18 -26.33 -3.92
C VAL A 147 20.33 -26.07 -4.89
N ARG A 148 20.97 -27.13 -5.37
CA ARG A 148 21.73 -27.03 -6.62
C ARG A 148 20.70 -26.79 -7.71
N LEU A 149 20.68 -25.59 -8.29
CA LEU A 149 19.99 -25.34 -9.55
C LEU A 149 20.66 -26.23 -10.59
N GLY A 150 20.11 -27.44 -10.76
CA GLY A 150 20.47 -28.35 -11.82
C GLY A 150 20.03 -27.71 -13.13
N LEU A 151 20.90 -26.91 -13.73
CA LEU A 151 20.85 -26.69 -15.17
C LEU A 151 21.04 -28.07 -15.78
N ALA A 152 19.95 -28.62 -16.30
CA ALA A 152 20.00 -29.79 -17.15
C ALA A 152 20.83 -29.43 -18.39
N GLN A 153 22.09 -29.85 -18.42
CA GLN A 153 22.69 -30.72 -19.45
C GLN A 153 24.23 -30.67 -19.41
N PRO A 154 24.91 -31.76 -19.82
CA PRO A 154 26.33 -31.95 -19.62
C PRO A 154 27.11 -31.37 -20.80
N TYR A 155 27.75 -30.22 -20.59
CA TYR A 155 28.96 -29.90 -21.34
C TYR A 155 30.05 -29.61 -20.31
N THR A 156 31.07 -30.47 -20.29
CA THR A 156 32.29 -30.26 -19.52
C THR A 156 32.98 -29.01 -20.06
N LEU A 157 32.84 -27.89 -19.35
CA LEU A 157 33.69 -26.71 -19.53
C LEU A 157 34.67 -26.62 -18.34
N PRO A 158 35.89 -26.14 -18.58
CA PRO A 158 36.92 -26.04 -17.56
C PRO A 158 36.49 -25.07 -16.45
N THR A 159 36.91 -25.37 -15.23
CA THR A 159 36.70 -24.57 -14.01
C THR A 159 37.20 -23.14 -14.17
N ALA A 160 36.32 -22.25 -14.60
CA ALA A 160 36.47 -20.81 -14.44
C ALA A 160 35.44 -20.33 -13.43
N SER A 161 35.91 -19.71 -12.34
CA SER A 161 35.07 -19.05 -11.35
C SER A 161 34.50 -17.75 -11.96
N CYS A 162 33.30 -17.82 -12.54
CA CYS A 162 32.60 -16.62 -12.99
C CYS A 162 31.88 -15.96 -11.81
N THR A 163 32.24 -14.71 -11.55
CA THR A 163 31.54 -13.84 -10.61
C THR A 163 30.56 -13.00 -11.41
N TRP A 164 29.25 -13.16 -11.17
CA TRP A 164 28.23 -12.35 -11.83
C TRP A 164 28.04 -11.07 -11.04
N ILE A 165 28.37 -9.93 -11.65
CA ILE A 165 28.10 -8.60 -11.10
C ILE A 165 26.91 -8.04 -11.87
N PHE A 166 25.81 -7.80 -11.15
CA PHE A 166 24.67 -7.06 -11.70
C PHE A 166 24.86 -5.59 -11.36
N ASP A 167 25.09 -4.77 -12.37
CA ASP A 167 25.13 -3.31 -12.23
C ASP A 167 23.73 -2.73 -12.58
N GLU A 168 23.06 -2.14 -11.59
CA GLU A 168 21.71 -1.57 -11.73
C GLU A 168 21.72 -0.07 -12.09
N THR A 169 22.84 0.48 -12.60
CA THR A 169 22.93 1.92 -12.87
C THR A 169 22.39 2.37 -14.25
N SER A 170 21.95 1.47 -15.14
CA SER A 170 21.34 1.86 -16.41
C SER A 170 19.98 1.21 -16.64
N LEU A 171 18.91 2.00 -16.49
CA LEU A 171 17.51 1.60 -16.65
C LEU A 171 17.10 1.19 -18.08
N ASN A 172 18.01 1.07 -19.06
CA ASN A 172 17.63 0.86 -20.47
C ASN A 172 18.45 -0.17 -21.27
N THR A 173 19.34 -0.95 -20.65
CA THR A 173 20.00 -2.05 -21.38
C THR A 173 20.43 -3.14 -20.41
N LEU A 174 19.82 -4.33 -20.52
CA LEU A 174 20.32 -5.56 -19.88
C LEU A 174 21.63 -5.96 -20.59
N GLY A 175 22.73 -5.32 -20.21
CA GLY A 175 24.07 -5.72 -20.60
C GLY A 175 24.56 -6.85 -19.70
N VAL A 176 24.62 -8.07 -20.21
CA VAL A 176 25.28 -9.18 -19.53
C VAL A 176 26.78 -9.10 -19.81
N GLY A 177 27.54 -8.48 -18.91
CA GLY A 177 29.00 -8.47 -18.95
C GLY A 177 29.57 -9.69 -18.24
N ALA A 178 30.10 -10.66 -18.98
CA ALA A 178 30.92 -11.73 -18.42
C ALA A 178 32.39 -11.35 -18.57
N SER A 179 33.10 -11.11 -17.46
CA SER A 179 34.57 -10.99 -17.48
C SER A 179 35.18 -12.26 -16.90
N CYS A 180 35.77 -13.08 -17.77
CA CYS A 180 36.59 -14.21 -17.36
C CYS A 180 38.05 -13.75 -17.30
N GLY A 181 38.63 -13.68 -16.09
CA GLY A 181 40.07 -13.50 -15.95
C GLY A 181 40.78 -14.80 -16.33
N SER A 182 41.69 -14.76 -17.30
CA SER A 182 42.62 -15.85 -17.55
C SER A 182 43.64 -15.87 -16.42
N GLY A 183 43.51 -16.82 -15.50
CA GLY A 183 44.60 -17.14 -14.58
C GLY A 183 45.68 -17.91 -15.35
N GLU A 184 46.88 -17.37 -15.38
CA GLU A 184 48.12 -18.12 -15.69
C GLU A 184 48.48 -19.07 -14.54
#